data_AF-A0A958F1L9-F1
#
_entry.id   AF-A0A958F1L9-F1
#
_cell.length_a   1.000
_cell.length_b   1.000
_cell.length_c   1.000
_cell.angle_alpha   90.00
_cell.angle_beta   90.00
_cell.angle_gamma   90.00
#
_symmetry.space_group_name_H-M   'P 1'
#
loop_
_entity.id
_entity.type
_entity.pdbx_description
1 polymer ?
#
loop_
_entity_poly.entity_id
_entity_poly.type
_entity_poly.pdbx_seq_one_letter_code
_entity_poly.pdbx_strand_id
1 'polypeptide(L)'
;MYKIKLPVFEGPFDLLLFLIRKNEIDIYDIPIAQITKEYLEYIELMKMLDLEIAGEFIEMVATLILIKTRMLLPQQATEGEEDPEDPRLKLTLQLLEYKRFKEKAEELYDIESERRQFFSRASTVQRQLKKFTPPDEEFV
;
A
#
# COMPACT_ATOMS: atom_id res chain seq x y z
N MET A 1 16.64 15.89 21.99
CA MET A 1 15.52 16.27 21.10
C MET A 1 15.06 14.99 20.40
N TYR A 2 13.91 14.43 20.77
CA TYR A 2 13.43 13.17 20.20
C TYR A 2 12.96 13.40 18.77
N LYS A 3 13.70 12.86 17.80
CA LYS A 3 13.26 12.77 16.41
C LYS A 3 12.22 11.66 16.33
N ILE A 4 10.94 12.02 16.33
CA ILE A 4 9.87 11.12 15.92
C ILE A 4 10.09 10.89 14.41
N LYS A 5 10.76 9.80 14.05
CA LYS A 5 10.80 9.34 12.66
C LYS A 5 9.42 8.72 12.39
N LEU A 6 8.56 9.40 11.64
CA LEU A 6 7.41 8.72 11.07
C LEU A 6 7.93 7.66 10.09
N PRO A 7 7.34 6.45 10.08
CA PRO A 7 7.58 5.51 9.00
C PRO A 7 7.20 6.18 7.67
N VAL A 8 8.07 6.04 6.65
CA VAL A 8 7.69 6.38 5.29
C VAL A 8 6.82 5.23 4.81
N PHE A 9 5.51 5.46 4.73
CA PHE A 9 4.55 4.47 4.25
C PHE A 9 4.47 4.53 2.73
N GLU A 10 4.37 3.37 2.07
CA GLU A 10 4.28 3.30 0.60
C GLU A 10 2.87 3.57 0.06
N GLY A 11 1.90 3.85 0.93
CA GLY A 11 0.53 4.19 0.53
C GLY A 11 -0.49 4.08 1.67
N PRO A 12 -1.78 4.33 1.37
CA PRO A 12 -2.85 4.33 2.37
C PRO A 12 -3.11 2.96 2.98
N PHE A 13 -3.02 1.88 2.20
CA PHE A 13 -3.19 0.51 2.70
C PHE A 13 -2.07 0.08 3.65
N ASP A 14 -0.84 0.55 3.42
CA ASP A 14 0.29 0.22 4.27
C ASP A 14 0.14 0.86 5.66
N LEU A 15 -0.30 2.12 5.70
CA LEU A 15 -0.65 2.79 6.96
C LEU A 15 -1.79 2.07 7.68
N LEU A 16 -2.83 1.63 6.97
CA LEU A 16 -3.92 0.85 7.58
C LEU A 16 -3.44 -0.47 8.16
N LEU A 17 -2.62 -1.24 7.42
CA LEU A 17 -2.03 -2.48 7.92
C LEU A 17 -1.15 -2.23 9.15
N PHE A 18 -0.38 -1.15 9.15
CA PHE A 18 0.41 -0.76 10.31
C PHE A 18 -0.47 -0.49 11.53
N LEU A 19 -1.56 0.29 11.38
CA LEU A 19 -2.48 0.60 12.47
C LEU A 19 -3.19 -0.66 13.00
N ILE A 20 -3.64 -1.55 12.10
CA ILE A 20 -4.25 -2.83 12.48
C ILE A 20 -3.29 -3.68 13.30
N ARG A 21 -2.02 -3.80 12.86
CA ARG A 21 -0.98 -4.52 13.59
C ARG A 21 -0.65 -3.86 14.93
N LYS A 22 -0.53 -2.53 14.96
CA LYS A 22 -0.19 -1.75 16.17
C LYS A 22 -1.23 -1.91 17.27
N ASN A 23 -2.50 -2.03 16.90
CA ASN A 23 -3.62 -2.13 17.83
C ASN A 23 -4.09 -3.56 18.08
N GLU A 24 -3.37 -4.57 17.56
CA GLU A 24 -3.73 -5.99 17.69
C GLU A 24 -5.17 -6.29 17.23
N ILE A 25 -5.61 -5.58 16.18
CA ILE A 25 -6.94 -5.71 15.61
C ILE A 25 -6.97 -6.91 14.65
N ASP A 26 -8.05 -7.69 14.69
CA ASP A 26 -8.32 -8.69 13.66
C ASP A 26 -8.68 -8.00 12.34
N ILE A 27 -7.99 -8.36 11.26
CA ILE A 27 -8.25 -7.85 9.92
C ILE A 27 -9.66 -8.22 9.42
N TYR A 28 -10.27 -9.29 9.94
CA TYR A 28 -11.64 -9.68 9.61
C TYR A 28 -12.70 -8.89 10.38
N ASP A 29 -12.36 -8.32 11.54
CA ASP A 29 -13.28 -7.51 12.36
C ASP A 29 -12.67 -6.17 12.75
N ILE A 30 -12.58 -5.28 11.75
CA ILE A 30 -11.95 -3.98 11.94
C ILE A 30 -12.96 -3.02 12.59
N PRO A 31 -12.64 -2.41 13.76
CA PRO A 31 -13.43 -1.34 14.35
C PRO A 31 -13.23 -0.04 13.56
N ILE A 32 -14.07 0.17 12.53
CA ILE A 32 -13.93 1.30 11.58
C ILE A 32 -13.90 2.64 12.29
N ALA A 33 -14.69 2.83 13.36
CA ALA A 33 -14.71 4.09 14.10
C ALA A 33 -13.35 4.44 14.72
N GLN A 34 -12.67 3.43 15.28
CA GLN A 34 -11.35 3.61 15.90
C GLN A 34 -10.26 3.78 14.83
N ILE A 35 -10.22 2.89 13.84
CA ILE A 35 -9.17 2.94 12.80
C ILE A 35 -9.23 4.26 12.00
N THR A 36 -10.43 4.77 11.71
CA THR A 36 -10.60 6.04 11.01
C THR A 36 -10.04 7.22 11.81
N LYS A 37 -10.26 7.22 13.13
CA LYS A 37 -9.77 8.28 14.01
C LYS A 37 -8.23 8.28 14.03
N GLU A 38 -7.63 7.12 14.24
CA GLU A 38 -6.17 7.01 14.28
C GLU A 38 -5.52 7.30 12.93
N TYR A 39 -6.15 6.87 11.83
CA TYR A 39 -5.69 7.17 10.47
C TYR A 39 -5.65 8.68 10.21
N LEU A 40 -6.70 9.41 10.61
CA LEU A 40 -6.75 10.86 10.53
C LEU A 40 -5.67 11.52 11.39
N GLU A 41 -5.47 11.05 12.62
CA GLU A 41 -4.42 11.57 13.51
C GLU A 41 -3.02 11.41 12.88
N TYR A 42 -2.74 10.25 12.28
CA TYR A 42 -1.47 10.03 11.57
C TYR A 42 -1.30 10.94 10.35
N ILE A 43 -2.36 11.14 9.55
CA ILE A 43 -2.32 12.06 8.42
C ILE A 43 -2.05 13.50 8.86
N GLU A 44 -2.70 13.96 9.94
CA GLU A 44 -2.47 15.31 10.45
C GLU A 44 -1.04 15.49 11.00
N LEU A 45 -0.48 14.46 11.65
CA LEU A 45 0.93 14.43 12.05
C LEU A 45 1.88 14.50 10.85
N MET A 46 1.57 13.78 9.76
CA MET A 46 2.34 13.83 8.53
C MET A 46 2.25 15.21 7.85
N LYS A 47 1.06 15.82 7.79
CA LYS A 47 0.80 17.14 7.18
C LYS A 47 1.61 18.25 7.82
N MET A 48 1.75 18.18 9.14
CA MET A 48 2.52 19.17 9.90
C MET A 48 4.03 19.09 9.60
N LEU A 49 4.49 17.96 9.05
CA LEU A 49 5.91 17.69 8.79
C LEU A 49 6.24 17.71 7.30
N ASP A 50 5.27 17.45 6.43
CA ASP A 50 5.40 17.48 4.97
C ASP A 50 4.04 17.71 4.28
N LEU A 51 3.99 18.63 3.30
CA LEU A 51 2.74 19.09 2.67
C LEU A 51 2.36 18.25 1.43
N GLU A 52 3.25 17.40 0.93
CA GLU A 52 2.99 16.50 -0.22
C GLU A 52 2.15 15.28 0.17
N ILE A 53 1.14 15.44 1.02
CA ILE A 53 0.18 14.36 1.30
C ILE A 53 -0.58 14.06 0.01
N ALA A 54 -0.23 12.92 -0.59
CA ALA A 54 -0.79 12.42 -1.83
C ALA A 54 -2.33 12.29 -1.76
N GLY A 55 -3.00 12.57 -2.88
CA GLY A 55 -4.47 12.49 -2.99
C GLY A 55 -5.05 11.11 -2.60
N GLU A 56 -4.26 10.05 -2.72
CA GLU A 56 -4.62 8.68 -2.35
C GLU A 56 -4.96 8.53 -0.86
N PHE A 57 -4.29 9.28 0.04
CA PHE A 57 -4.61 9.25 1.47
C PHE A 57 -5.96 9.93 1.75
N ILE A 58 -6.27 11.01 1.04
CA ILE A 58 -7.56 11.72 1.17
C ILE A 58 -8.70 10.87 0.62
N GLU A 59 -8.49 10.17 -0.50
CA GLU A 59 -9.44 9.18 -1.03
C GLU A 59 -9.74 8.09 0.01
N MET A 60 -8.71 7.59 0.70
CA MET A 60 -8.89 6.60 1.75
C MET A 60 -9.67 7.16 2.96
N VAL A 61 -9.40 8.41 3.37
CA VAL A 61 -10.19 9.07 4.42
C VAL A 61 -11.68 9.11 4.04
N ALA A 62 -12.00 9.53 2.81
CA ALA A 62 -13.38 9.60 2.34
C ALA A 62 -14.02 8.21 2.35
N THR A 63 -13.28 7.17 1.94
CA THR A 63 -13.71 5.78 1.96
C THR A 63 -14.02 5.30 3.39
N LEU A 64 -13.14 5.57 4.36
CA LEU A 64 -13.35 5.19 5.75
C LEU A 64 -14.56 5.90 6.38
N ILE A 65 -14.74 7.20 6.11
CA ILE A 65 -15.89 7.97 6.57
C ILE A 65 -17.19 7.42 5.97
N LEU A 66 -17.19 7.06 4.69
CA LEU A 66 -18.33 6.46 4.02
C LEU A 66 -18.72 5.11 4.67
N ILE A 67 -17.75 4.25 4.92
CA ILE A 67 -17.96 2.95 5.58
C ILE A 67 -18.53 3.19 6.99
N LYS A 68 -17.90 4.09 7.78
CA LYS A 68 -18.38 4.44 9.13
C LYS A 68 -19.84 4.90 9.11
N THR A 69 -20.19 5.78 8.16
CA THR A 69 -21.54 6.33 8.05
C THR A 69 -22.54 5.24 7.70
N ARG A 70 -22.22 4.36 6.74
CA ARG A 70 -23.08 3.22 6.39
C ARG A 70 -23.31 2.26 7.55
N MET A 71 -22.29 2.03 8.38
CA MET A 71 -22.42 1.17 9.56
C MET A 71 -23.28 1.80 10.67
N LEU A 72 -23.33 3.12 10.75
CA LEU A 72 -24.11 3.84 11.77
C LEU A 72 -25.55 4.12 11.37
N LEU A 73 -25.84 4.13 10.06
CA LEU A 73 -27.19 4.39 9.56
C LEU A 73 -28.06 3.13 9.67
N PRO A 74 -29.31 3.25 10.13
CA PRO A 74 -30.25 2.13 10.13
C PRO A 74 -30.48 1.67 8.68
N GLN A 75 -30.20 0.41 8.42
CA GLN A 75 -30.50 -0.21 7.13
C GLN A 75 -32.02 -0.37 7.03
N GLN A 76 -32.60 0.14 5.96
CA GLN A 76 -34.00 -0.11 5.66
C GLN A 76 -34.09 -1.59 5.30
N ALA A 77 -34.61 -2.41 6.20
CA ALA A 77 -34.96 -3.78 5.90
C ALA A 77 -36.15 -3.74 4.94
N THR A 78 -35.89 -3.72 3.63
CA THR A 78 -36.91 -4.00 2.63
C THR A 78 -37.29 -5.47 2.80
N GLU A 79 -38.57 -5.77 3.06
CA GLU A 79 -39.04 -7.16 3.19
C GLU A 79 -38.70 -7.94 1.92
N GLY A 80 -37.72 -8.86 2.01
CA GLY A 80 -37.33 -9.77 0.92
C GLY A 80 -35.94 -9.59 0.31
N GLU A 81 -35.14 -8.61 0.75
CA GLU A 81 -33.73 -8.49 0.34
C GLU A 81 -32.80 -9.33 1.22
N GLU A 82 -31.75 -9.92 0.61
CA GLU A 82 -30.65 -10.59 1.31
C GLU A 82 -30.06 -9.68 2.38
N ASP A 83 -29.53 -10.29 3.46
CA ASP A 83 -28.85 -9.57 4.54
C ASP A 83 -27.86 -8.56 3.93
N PRO A 84 -27.94 -7.27 4.32
CA PRO A 84 -27.13 -6.24 3.71
C PRO A 84 -25.64 -6.56 3.88
N GLU A 85 -24.94 -6.64 2.74
CA GLU A 85 -23.52 -6.96 2.66
C GLU A 85 -22.69 -6.07 3.60
N ASP A 86 -21.79 -6.66 4.40
CA ASP A 86 -20.99 -5.88 5.37
C ASP A 86 -20.22 -4.77 4.60
N PRO A 87 -20.46 -3.49 4.88
CA PRO A 87 -19.83 -2.38 4.16
C PRO A 87 -18.30 -2.37 4.29
N ARG A 88 -17.73 -3.13 5.24
CA ARG A 88 -16.29 -3.29 5.45
C ARG A 88 -15.67 -4.34 4.54
N LEU A 89 -16.46 -5.28 4.01
CA LEU A 89 -15.96 -6.47 3.30
C LEU A 89 -14.99 -6.11 2.16
N LYS A 90 -15.35 -5.11 1.36
CA LYS A 90 -14.51 -4.62 0.26
C LYS A 90 -13.13 -4.15 0.76
N LEU A 91 -13.09 -3.39 1.85
CA LEU A 91 -11.84 -2.89 2.43
C LEU A 91 -10.99 -4.04 2.96
N THR A 92 -11.60 -5.00 3.66
CA THR A 92 -10.91 -6.17 4.20
C THR A 92 -10.25 -7.00 3.09
N LEU A 93 -10.95 -7.23 1.99
CA LEU A 93 -10.41 -7.96 0.84
C LEU A 93 -9.19 -7.24 0.22
N GLN A 94 -9.29 -5.91 0.05
CA GLN A 94 -8.18 -5.10 -0.47
C GLN A 94 -6.96 -5.13 0.45
N LEU A 95 -7.18 -5.05 1.78
CA LEU A 95 -6.09 -5.13 2.76
C LEU A 95 -5.42 -6.51 2.75
N LEU A 96 -6.19 -7.58 2.61
CA LEU A 96 -5.66 -8.94 2.52
C LEU A 96 -4.84 -9.14 1.24
N GLU A 97 -5.33 -8.63 0.12
CA GLU A 97 -4.62 -8.67 -1.16
C GLU A 97 -3.31 -7.88 -1.09
N TYR A 98 -3.35 -6.65 -0.59
CA TYR A 98 -2.15 -5.82 -0.43
C TYR A 98 -1.14 -6.49 0.51
N LYS A 99 -1.58 -7.04 1.65
CA LYS A 99 -0.72 -7.80 2.57
C LYS A 99 0.01 -8.95 1.86
N ARG A 100 -0.73 -9.73 1.06
CA ARG A 100 -0.14 -10.86 0.30
C ARG A 100 0.92 -10.39 -0.69
N PHE A 101 0.65 -9.31 -1.42
CA PHE A 101 1.64 -8.75 -2.36
C PHE A 101 2.85 -8.17 -1.64
N LYS A 102 2.65 -7.52 -0.49
CA LYS A 102 3.74 -7.00 0.34
C LYS A 102 4.67 -8.12 0.81
N GLU A 103 4.10 -9.22 1.32
CA GLU A 103 4.89 -10.39 1.74
C GLU A 103 5.69 -10.99 0.57
N LYS A 104 5.09 -11.07 -0.63
CA LYS A 104 5.81 -11.56 -1.82
C LYS A 104 6.87 -10.60 -2.33
N ALA A 105 6.65 -9.29 -2.20
CA ALA A 105 7.65 -8.29 -2.53
C ALA A 105 8.85 -8.38 -1.58
N GLU A 106 8.62 -8.60 -0.28
CA GLU A 106 9.68 -8.84 0.71
C GLU A 106 10.49 -10.09 0.37
N GLU A 107 9.84 -11.23 0.05
CA GLU A 107 10.53 -12.45 -0.39
C GLU A 107 11.41 -12.21 -1.64
N LEU A 108 10.90 -11.46 -2.63
CA LEU A 108 11.66 -11.12 -3.83
C LEU A 108 12.83 -10.18 -3.55
N TYR A 109 12.66 -9.24 -2.62
CA TYR A 109 13.71 -8.32 -2.20
C TYR A 109 14.87 -9.08 -1.54
N ASP A 110 14.57 -10.10 -0.73
CA ASP A 110 15.60 -10.96 -0.13
C ASP A 110 16.37 -11.73 -1.20
N ILE A 111 15.67 -12.32 -2.18
CA ILE A 111 16.30 -13.02 -3.32
C ILE A 111 17.17 -12.07 -4.15
N GLU A 112 16.70 -10.84 -4.41
CA GLU A 112 17.48 -9.83 -5.13
C GLU A 112 18.73 -9.44 -4.34
N SER A 113 18.60 -9.25 -3.03
CA SER A 113 19.70 -8.91 -2.14
C SER A 113 20.77 -10.00 -2.11
N GLU A 114 20.37 -11.27 -2.07
CA GLU A 114 21.28 -12.41 -2.18
C GLU A 114 21.95 -12.45 -3.55
N ARG A 115 21.18 -12.32 -4.64
CA ARG A 115 21.72 -12.32 -6.02
C ARG A 115 22.73 -11.20 -6.24
N ARG A 116 22.50 -10.03 -5.64
CA ARG A 116 23.39 -8.86 -5.76
C ARG A 116 24.80 -9.12 -5.22
N GLN A 117 24.97 -10.13 -4.36
CA GLN A 117 26.28 -10.56 -3.85
C GLN A 117 27.10 -11.34 -4.90
N PHE A 118 26.47 -11.80 -5.99
CA PHE A 118 27.13 -12.56 -7.05
C PHE A 118 27.32 -11.71 -8.31
N PHE A 119 28.56 -11.64 -8.81
CA PHE A 119 28.87 -10.97 -10.08
C PHE A 119 28.80 -11.96 -11.24
N SER A 120 27.93 -11.69 -12.22
CA SER A 120 27.92 -12.47 -13.46
C SER A 120 29.13 -12.10 -14.33
N ARG A 121 29.77 -13.09 -14.94
CA ARG A 121 30.77 -12.84 -15.97
C ARG A 121 30.02 -12.33 -17.21
N ALA A 122 30.42 -11.20 -17.76
CA ALA A 122 29.92 -10.73 -19.05
C ALA A 122 30.09 -11.86 -20.07
N SER A 123 28.98 -12.37 -20.61
CA SER A 123 29.03 -13.43 -21.59
C SER A 123 29.78 -12.92 -22.82
N THR A 124 30.62 -13.77 -23.43
CA THR A 124 31.38 -13.44 -24.64
C THR A 124 30.48 -12.91 -25.77
N VAL A 125 29.19 -13.26 -25.75
CA VAL A 125 28.13 -12.76 -26.65
C VAL A 125 27.90 -11.25 -26.53
N GLN A 126 27.91 -10.66 -25.32
CA GLN A 126 27.76 -9.21 -25.14
C GLN A 126 28.98 -8.42 -25.67
N ARG A 127 30.17 -9.02 -25.64
CA ARG A 127 31.38 -8.43 -26.21
C ARG A 127 31.36 -8.42 -27.75
N GLN A 128 30.63 -9.34 -28.38
CA GLN A 128 30.50 -9.41 -29.84
C GLN A 128 29.45 -8.43 -30.39
N LEU A 129 28.36 -8.16 -29.66
CA LEU A 129 27.36 -7.17 -30.06
C LEU A 129 27.92 -5.73 -30.07
N LYS A 130 28.83 -5.40 -29.14
CA LYS A 130 29.54 -4.11 -29.11
C LYS A 130 30.57 -3.92 -30.25
N LYS A 131 30.91 -5.00 -30.98
CA LYS A 131 31.81 -4.95 -32.14
C LYS A 131 31.06 -4.85 -33.48
N PHE A 132 29.74 -4.98 -33.47
CA PHE A 132 28.90 -4.98 -34.66
C PHE A 132 28.01 -3.74 -34.75
N THR A 133 28.46 -2.62 -34.18
CA THR A 133 27.94 -1.30 -34.56
C THR A 133 28.70 -0.92 -35.83
N PRO A 134 28.06 -0.85 -37.01
CA PRO A 134 28.72 -0.36 -38.21
C PRO A 134 29.21 1.07 -37.91
N PRO A 135 30.42 1.46 -38.36
CA PRO A 135 30.86 2.84 -38.28
C PRO A 135 29.86 3.67 -39.07
N ASP A 136 29.45 4.79 -38.47
CA ASP A 136 28.47 5.72 -38.99
C ASP A 136 28.68 5.94 -40.50
N GLU A 137 27.66 5.61 -41.31
CA GLU A 137 27.60 6.14 -42.67
C GLU A 137 27.50 7.65 -42.54
N GLU A 138 28.61 8.35 -42.78
CA GLU A 138 28.65 9.77 -43.10
C GLU A 138 27.79 10.00 -44.35
N PHE A 139 26.49 10.22 -44.16
CA PHE A 139 25.65 10.83 -45.19
C PHE A 139 25.86 12.34 -45.13
N VAL A 140 26.71 12.80 -46.05
CA VAL A 140 26.78 14.18 -46.56
C VAL A 140 25.47 14.56 -47.23
#